data_AF-A0A450UY22-F1
#
_entry.id   AF-A0A450UY22-F1
#
_cell.length_a   1.000
_cell.length_b   1.000
_cell.length_c   1.000
_cell.angle_alpha   90.00
_cell.angle_beta   90.00
_cell.angle_gamma   90.00
#
_symmetry.space_group_name_H-M   'P 1'
#
loop_
_entity.id
_entity.type
_entity.pdbx_description
1 polymer ?
#
loop_
_entity_poly.entity_id
_entity_poly.type
_entity_poly.pdbx_seq_one_letter_code
_entity_poly.pdbx_strand_id
1 'polypeptide(L)'
;MEGGHDVPIPKIIDRYYRSITNCTEATRLVNRAYFYDNSAPDADPLLMFRVTTDGVVAKTFYSELTPWSEEIFNSFRKGNT
;
A
#
# COMPACT_ATOMS: atom_id res chain seq x y z
N MET A 1 -15.32 -14.31 22.32
CA MET A 1 -14.58 -13.67 21.22
C MET A 1 -13.49 -14.63 20.80
N GLU A 2 -13.85 -15.64 20.01
CA GLU A 2 -12.90 -16.58 19.41
C GLU A 2 -12.54 -16.01 18.04
N GLY A 3 -11.28 -15.65 17.79
CA GLY A 3 -10.98 -14.99 16.51
C GLY A 3 -9.51 -14.84 16.14
N GLY A 4 -8.57 -15.39 16.91
CA GLY A 4 -7.17 -15.36 16.55
C GLY A 4 -6.53 -16.69 16.90
N HIS A 5 -6.13 -17.46 15.90
CA HIS A 5 -5.16 -18.53 16.10
C HIS A 5 -3.76 -17.92 15.97
N ASP A 6 -2.78 -18.47 16.69
CA ASP A 6 -1.39 -18.05 16.50
C ASP A 6 -1.00 -18.26 15.03
N VAL A 7 -0.46 -17.20 14.43
CA VAL A 7 0.05 -17.23 13.06
C VAL A 7 1.55 -17.40 13.14
N PRO A 8 2.13 -18.44 12.53
CA PRO A 8 3.58 -18.60 12.50
C PRO A 8 4.25 -17.36 11.90
N ILE A 9 5.34 -16.90 12.53
CA ILE A 9 6.12 -15.73 12.08
C ILE A 9 6.44 -15.78 10.58
N PRO A 10 6.90 -16.92 10.01
CA PRO A 10 7.20 -16.98 8.57
C PRO A 10 5.99 -16.64 7.68
N LYS A 11 4.78 -17.03 8.10
CA LYS A 11 3.53 -16.75 7.38
C LYS A 11 3.14 -15.28 7.42
N ILE A 12 3.50 -14.57 8.50
CA ILE A 12 3.30 -13.12 8.62
C ILE A 12 4.22 -12.39 7.64
N ILE A 13 5.51 -12.73 7.65
CA ILE A 13 6.53 -12.12 6.77
C ILE A 13 6.17 -12.35 5.29
N ASP A 14 5.81 -13.58 4.94
CA ASP A 14 5.43 -13.96 3.58
C ASP A 14 4.14 -13.26 3.10
N ARG A 15 3.16 -13.05 3.98
CA ARG A 15 1.97 -12.24 3.66
C ARG A 15 2.28 -10.77 3.44
N TYR A 16 3.24 -10.20 4.18
CA TYR A 16 3.64 -8.81 4.00
C TYR A 16 4.13 -8.58 2.57
N TYR A 17 5.15 -9.32 2.13
CA TYR A 17 5.71 -9.13 0.79
C TYR A 17 4.69 -9.42 -0.32
N ARG A 18 3.90 -10.50 -0.21
CA ARG A 18 2.85 -10.77 -1.20
C ARG A 18 1.80 -9.68 -1.30
N SER A 19 1.42 -9.07 -0.18
CA SER A 19 0.42 -7.99 -0.19
C SER A 19 0.92 -6.77 -0.94
N ILE A 20 2.20 -6.41 -0.75
CA ILE A 20 2.87 -5.31 -1.47
C ILE A 20 2.94 -5.60 -2.97
N THR A 21 3.28 -6.81 -3.39
CA THR A 21 3.31 -7.17 -4.81
C THR A 21 1.90 -7.18 -5.42
N ASN A 22 0.95 -7.82 -4.73
CA ASN A 22 -0.41 -7.99 -5.25
C ASN A 22 -1.19 -6.67 -5.34
N CYS A 23 -0.94 -5.70 -4.45
CA CYS A 23 -1.67 -4.43 -4.48
C CYS A 23 -1.36 -3.60 -5.74
N THR A 24 -0.14 -3.69 -6.26
CA THR A 24 0.24 -3.03 -7.50
C THR A 24 -0.56 -3.58 -8.69
N GLU A 25 -0.71 -4.90 -8.78
CA GLU A 25 -1.54 -5.53 -9.82
C GLU A 25 -3.04 -5.25 -9.63
N ALA A 26 -3.53 -5.32 -8.39
CA ALA A 26 -4.93 -5.03 -8.08
C ALA A 26 -5.35 -3.61 -8.48
N THR A 27 -4.42 -2.65 -8.45
CA THR A 27 -4.67 -1.26 -8.84
C THR A 27 -5.10 -1.13 -10.31
N ARG A 28 -4.65 -2.04 -11.18
CA ARG A 28 -5.04 -2.08 -12.60
C ARG A 28 -6.50 -2.50 -12.82
N LEU A 29 -7.14 -3.08 -11.80
CA LEU A 29 -8.51 -3.61 -11.86
C LEU A 29 -9.56 -2.63 -11.34
N VAL A 30 -9.13 -1.48 -10.80
CA VAL A 30 -10.01 -0.51 -10.13
C VAL A 30 -9.81 0.87 -10.72
N ASN A 31 -10.86 1.70 -10.68
CA ASN A 31 -10.79 3.09 -11.14
C ASN A 31 -9.80 3.93 -10.31
N ARG A 32 -9.73 3.66 -9.00
CA ARG A 32 -8.85 4.36 -8.03
C ARG A 32 -8.43 3.42 -6.91
N ALA A 33 -7.17 3.51 -6.52
CA ALA A 33 -6.61 2.88 -5.33
C ALA A 33 -6.06 3.96 -4.37
N TYR A 34 -6.26 3.78 -3.07
CA TYR A 34 -5.83 4.69 -2.02
C TYR A 34 -4.93 3.94 -1.04
N PHE A 35 -3.76 4.51 -0.73
CA PHE A 35 -2.77 3.91 0.16
C PHE A 35 -2.67 4.71 1.43
N TYR A 36 -2.99 4.08 2.56
CA TYR A 36 -2.97 4.70 3.88
C TYR A 36 -1.85 4.10 4.73
N ASP A 37 -1.15 4.95 5.47
CA ASP A 37 -0.23 4.53 6.54
C ASP A 37 -0.95 4.55 7.88
N ASN A 38 -0.99 3.41 8.54
CA ASN A 38 -1.55 3.20 9.86
C ASN A 38 -0.49 2.75 10.88
N SER A 39 0.78 3.07 10.62
CA SER A 39 1.91 2.65 11.46
C SER A 39 1.95 3.36 12.82
N ALA A 40 1.31 4.53 12.95
CA ALA A 40 1.24 5.27 14.20
C ALA A 40 0.14 4.71 15.13
N PRO A 41 0.44 4.42 16.41
CA PRO A 41 -0.57 4.00 17.37
C PRO A 41 -1.52 5.14 17.72
N ASP A 42 -2.79 4.81 17.96
CA ASP A 42 -3.84 5.74 18.41
C ASP A 42 -4.00 7.00 17.54
N ALA A 43 -3.64 6.91 16.26
CA ALA A 43 -3.73 7.99 15.28
C ALA A 43 -4.60 7.58 14.09
N ASP A 44 -5.22 8.59 13.46
CA ASP A 44 -5.94 8.37 12.22
C ASP A 44 -4.97 7.96 11.09
N PRO A 45 -5.36 7.00 10.22
CA PRO A 45 -4.53 6.61 9.09
C PRO A 45 -4.24 7.78 8.15
N LEU A 46 -2.97 7.94 7.79
CA LEU A 46 -2.50 9.00 6.92
C LEU A 46 -2.61 8.59 5.45
N LEU A 47 -3.28 9.39 4.61
CA LEU A 47 -3.36 9.12 3.19
C LEU A 47 -2.02 9.48 2.50
N MET A 48 -1.26 8.46 2.10
CA MET A 48 0.04 8.62 1.44
C MET A 48 -0.12 9.11 -0.01
N PHE A 49 -0.84 8.34 -0.83
CA PHE A 49 -1.07 8.65 -2.24
C PHE A 49 -2.29 7.93 -2.81
N ARG A 50 -2.72 8.40 -3.98
CA ARG A 50 -3.78 7.81 -4.79
C ARG A 50 -3.25 7.47 -6.18
N VAL A 51 -3.66 6.32 -6.69
CA VAL A 51 -3.36 5.86 -8.05
C VAL A 51 -4.67 5.65 -8.80
N THR A 52 -4.72 6.05 -10.06
CA THR A 52 -5.85 5.77 -10.97
C THR A 52 -5.49 4.63 -11.93
N THR A 53 -6.48 4.01 -12.59
CA THR A 53 -6.27 2.83 -13.48
C THR A 53 -5.22 3.05 -14.56
N ASP A 54 -5.11 4.29 -15.05
CA ASP A 54 -4.16 4.79 -16.03
C ASP A 54 -2.74 5.01 -15.45
N GLY A 55 -2.48 4.60 -14.21
CA GLY A 55 -1.18 4.71 -13.56
C GLY A 55 -0.80 6.14 -13.17
N VAL A 56 -1.71 7.11 -13.32
CA VAL A 56 -1.47 8.50 -12.94
C VAL A 56 -1.46 8.61 -11.43
N VAL A 57 -0.28 8.85 -10.89
CA VAL A 57 -0.08 9.05 -9.45
C VAL A 57 -0.30 10.51 -9.12
N ALA A 58 -1.38 10.81 -8.41
CA ALA A 58 -1.55 12.11 -7.76
C ALA A 58 -0.95 11.98 -6.35
N LYS A 59 0.21 12.60 -6.11
CA LYS A 59 0.69 12.81 -4.73
C LYS A 59 -0.38 13.58 -3.98
N THR A 60 -0.84 13.03 -2.86
CA THR A 60 -1.67 13.79 -1.92
C THR A 60 -0.76 14.57 -0.98
N PHE A 61 -1.16 15.79 -0.66
CA PHE A 61 -0.35 16.85 -0.05
C PHE A 61 -0.05 16.66 1.46
N TYR A 62 -0.17 15.44 1.99
CA TYR A 62 -0.36 15.25 3.44
C TYR A 62 0.85 14.69 4.21
N SER A 63 1.87 14.09 3.57
CA SER A 63 3.07 13.63 4.28
C SER A 63 4.23 13.26 3.35
N GLU A 64 5.43 13.12 3.92
CA GLU A 64 6.53 12.37 3.30
C GLU A 64 6.12 10.90 3.13
N LEU A 65 6.66 10.22 2.10
CA LEU A 65 6.42 8.80 1.91
C LEU A 65 7.15 8.01 2.99
N THR A 66 6.50 7.00 3.54
CA THR A 66 7.14 6.03 4.43
C THR A 66 7.92 4.99 3.62
N PRO A 67 8.96 4.35 4.19
CA PRO A 67 9.80 3.40 3.46
C PRO A 67 9.04 2.26 2.78
N TRP A 68 7.97 1.74 3.40
CA TRP A 68 7.15 0.68 2.81
C TRP A 68 6.36 1.15 1.58
N SER A 69 5.98 2.43 1.57
CA SER A 69 5.10 3.02 0.57
C SER A 69 5.88 3.51 -0.66
N GLU A 70 7.19 3.81 -0.49
CA GLU A 70 8.07 4.27 -1.56
C GLU A 70 8.20 3.26 -2.70
N GLU A 71 8.36 1.98 -2.38
CA GLU A 71 8.52 0.93 -3.39
C GLU A 71 7.26 0.82 -4.27
N ILE A 72 6.09 0.83 -3.64
CA ILE A 72 4.80 0.83 -4.32
C ILE A 72 4.66 2.08 -5.18
N PHE A 73 4.90 3.26 -4.61
CA PHE A 73 4.80 4.54 -5.33
C PHE A 73 5.70 4.56 -6.57
N ASN A 74 6.95 4.09 -6.44
CA ASN A 74 7.92 4.04 -7.52
C ASN A 74 7.55 3.01 -8.60
N SER A 75 6.87 1.91 -8.24
CA SER A 75 6.42 0.90 -9.21
C SER A 75 5.46 1.49 -10.25
N PHE A 76 4.60 2.45 -9.87
CA PHE A 76 3.69 3.13 -10.77
C PHE A 76 4.38 4.22 -11.62
N ARG A 77 5.47 4.82 -11.14
CA ARG A 77 6.22 5.84 -11.90
C ARG A 77 7.04 5.26 -13.05
N LYS A 78 7.54 4.03 -12.91
CA LYS A 78 8.40 3.38 -13.92
C LYS A 78 7.64 2.92 -15.17
N GLY A 79 6.30 2.85 -15.12
CA GLY A 79 5.47 2.38 -16.24
C GLY A 79 5.17 3.40 -17.34
N ASN A 80 5.71 4.63 -17.26
CA ASN A 80 5.44 5.73 -18.20
C ASN A 80 6.62 6.07 -19.15
N THR A 81 7.51 5.10 -19.42
CA THR A 81 8.58 5.19 -20.43
C THR A 81 8.44 4.05 -21.41
#